data_AF-A0A7V9S724-F1
#
_entry.id   AF-A0A7V9S724-F1
#
_cell.length_a   1.000
_cell.length_b   1.000
_cell.length_c   1.000
_cell.angle_alpha   90.00
_cell.angle_beta   90.00
_cell.angle_gamma   90.00
#
_symmetry.space_group_name_H-M   'P 1'
#
loop_
_entity.id
_entity.type
_entity.pdbx_description
1 polymer ?
#
loop_
_entity_poly.entity_id
_entity_poly.type
_entity_poly.pdbx_seq_one_letter_code
_entity_poly.pdbx_strand_id
1 'polypeptide(L)' 'LEDAETGEQIEINTSDRTTRARFAAVAEANRMQLNRTLRRNNIDSISLRTGADYLPALRSFFKQRERRLAIR' A
#
# COMPACT_ATOMS: atom_id res chain seq x y z
N LEU A 1 15.59 2.13 -16.99
CA LEU A 1 15.35 1.12 -15.94
C LEU A 1 16.09 -0.12 -16.38
N GLU A 2 16.86 -0.76 -15.52
CA GLU A 2 17.65 -1.94 -15.91
C GLU A 2 16.89 -3.20 -15.50
N ASP A 3 16.75 -4.14 -16.43
CA ASP A 3 16.22 -5.46 -16.13
C ASP A 3 17.21 -6.20 -15.22
N ALA A 4 16.75 -6.57 -14.03
CA ALA A 4 17.57 -7.26 -13.03
C ALA A 4 17.93 -8.70 -13.43
N GLU A 5 17.28 -9.27 -14.45
CA GLU A 5 17.52 -10.63 -14.93
C GLU A 5 18.52 -10.69 -16.11
N THR A 6 18.54 -9.67 -16.98
CA THR A 6 19.36 -9.66 -18.21
C THR A 6 20.38 -8.53 -18.29
N GLY A 7 20.25 -7.47 -17.48
CA GLY A 7 21.08 -6.27 -17.55
C GLY A 7 20.70 -5.32 -18.70
N GLU A 8 19.60 -5.57 -19.42
CA GLU A 8 19.15 -4.70 -20.50
C GLU A 8 18.55 -3.39 -19.96
N GLN A 9 18.87 -2.26 -20.60
CA GLN A 9 18.25 -0.97 -20.28
C GLN A 9 16.94 -0.79 -21.03
N ILE A 10 15.85 -0.73 -20.26
CA ILE A 10 14.50 -0.46 -20.74
C ILE A 10 14.14 0.99 -20.46
N GLU A 11 13.68 1.70 -21.49
CA GLU A 11 13.09 3.03 -21.34
C GLU A 11 11.61 2.92 -20.98
N ILE A 12 11.19 3.64 -19.94
CA ILE A 12 9.79 3.68 -19.50
C ILE A 12 9.31 5.12 -19.58
N ASN A 13 8.38 5.37 -20.50
CA ASN A 13 7.70 6.65 -20.57
C ASN A 13 6.66 6.78 -19.43
N THR A 14 7.06 7.41 -18.33
CA THR A 14 6.19 7.69 -17.18
C THR A 14 5.16 8.80 -17.44
N SER A 15 5.33 9.54 -18.53
CA SER A 15 4.39 10.57 -18.99
C SER A 15 3.29 10.00 -19.89
N ASP A 16 3.40 8.73 -20.32
CA ASP A 16 2.33 8.07 -21.07
C ASP A 16 1.14 7.70 -20.16
N ARG A 17 -0.08 8.01 -20.62
CA ARG A 17 -1.30 7.79 -19.85
C ARG A 17 -1.58 6.30 -19.66
N THR A 18 -1.30 5.47 -20.66
CA THR A 18 -1.53 4.02 -20.60
C THR A 18 -0.57 3.38 -19.62
N THR A 19 0.71 3.75 -19.66
CA THR A 19 1.73 3.34 -18.68
C THR A 19 1.32 3.70 -17.26
N ARG A 20 0.89 4.96 -17.01
CA ARG A 20 0.42 5.36 -15.67
C ARG A 20 -0.81 4.58 -15.21
N ALA A 21 -1.77 4.35 -16.09
CA ALA A 21 -2.98 3.60 -15.75
C ALA A 21 -2.67 2.14 -15.40
N ARG A 22 -1.81 1.48 -16.19
CA ARG A 22 -1.34 0.12 -15.91
C ARG A 22 -0.59 0.04 -14.59
N PHE A 23 0.34 0.97 -14.36
CA PHE A 23 1.08 1.04 -13.10
C PHE A 23 0.16 1.22 -11.89
N ALA A 24 -0.81 2.14 -11.98
CA ALA A 24 -1.77 2.37 -10.91
C ALA A 24 -2.62 1.14 -10.60
N ALA A 25 -3.04 0.39 -11.63
CA ALA A 25 -3.80 -0.86 -11.45
C ALA A 25 -2.96 -1.94 -10.74
N VAL A 26 -1.70 -2.12 -11.14
CA VAL A 26 -0.77 -3.07 -10.50
C VAL A 26 -0.48 -2.65 -9.05
N ALA A 27 -0.23 -1.37 -8.81
CA ALA A 27 0.01 -0.85 -7.47
C ALA A 27 -1.21 -1.05 -6.54
N GLU A 28 -2.42 -0.84 -7.05
CA GLU A 28 -3.65 -1.09 -6.28
C GLU A 28 -3.85 -2.58 -6.01
N ALA A 29 -3.63 -3.44 -7.00
CA ALA A 29 -3.70 -4.90 -6.80
C ALA A 29 -2.72 -5.37 -5.72
N ASN A 30 -1.47 -4.90 -5.75
CA ASN A 30 -0.45 -5.21 -4.75
C ASN A 30 -0.87 -4.72 -3.36
N ARG A 31 -1.42 -3.51 -3.26
CA ARG A 31 -1.91 -2.96 -1.98
C ARG A 31 -3.08 -3.76 -1.42
N MET A 32 -4.03 -4.18 -2.27
CA MET A 32 -5.14 -5.04 -1.84
C MET A 32 -4.65 -6.40 -1.35
N GLN A 33 -3.68 -7.01 -2.04
CA GLN A 33 -3.08 -8.28 -1.63
C GLN A 33 -2.36 -8.15 -0.29
N LEU A 34 -1.54 -7.11 -0.11
CA LEU A 34 -0.86 -6.84 1.17
C LEU A 34 -1.88 -6.69 2.32
N ASN A 35 -2.91 -5.85 2.14
CA ASN A 35 -3.95 -5.64 3.13
C ASN A 35 -4.67 -6.96 3.48
N ARG A 36 -4.97 -7.79 2.49
CA ARG A 36 -5.58 -9.11 2.69
C ARG A 36 -4.68 -10.02 3.52
N THR A 37 -3.38 -10.05 3.23
CA THR A 37 -2.40 -10.86 3.94
C THR A 37 -2.26 -10.41 5.40
N LEU A 38 -2.15 -9.11 5.66
CA LEU A 38 -2.05 -8.59 7.02
C LEU A 38 -3.30 -8.92 7.85
N ARG A 39 -4.50 -8.70 7.27
CA ARG A 39 -5.77 -9.02 7.92
C ARG A 39 -5.90 -10.51 8.26
N ARG A 40 -5.52 -11.41 7.35
CA ARG A 40 -5.56 -12.86 7.58
C ARG A 40 -4.65 -13.31 8.72
N ASN A 41 -3.55 -12.61 8.94
CA ASN A 41 -2.60 -12.90 10.02
C ASN A 41 -2.92 -12.14 11.32
N ASN A 42 -4.09 -11.50 11.43
CA ASN A 42 -4.46 -10.65 12.56
C ASN A 42 -3.44 -9.54 12.85
N ILE A 43 -2.75 -9.05 11.81
CA ILE A 43 -1.80 -7.94 11.91
C ILE A 43 -2.57 -6.64 11.67
N ASP A 44 -2.58 -5.79 12.69
CA ASP A 44 -3.14 -4.45 12.61
C ASP A 44 -2.29 -3.58 11.69
N SER A 45 -2.91 -2.89 10.74
CA SER A 45 -2.24 -1.96 9.83
C SER A 45 -3.04 -0.68 9.62
N ILE A 46 -2.32 0.41 9.32
CA ILE A 46 -2.88 1.71 8.98
C ILE A 46 -2.26 2.18 7.66
N SER A 47 -3.09 2.69 6.74
CA SER A 47 -2.61 3.31 5.51
C SER A 47 -2.63 4.83 5.69
N LEU A 48 -1.48 5.46 5.48
CA LEU A 48 -1.30 6.90 5.56
C LEU A 48 -0.92 7.45 4.19
N ARG A 49 -1.26 8.71 3.93
CA ARG A 49 -0.87 9.43 2.72
C ARG A 49 -0.27 10.76 3.09
N THR A 50 0.85 11.08 2.46
CA THR A 50 1.45 12.42 2.55
C THR A 50 0.46 13.45 2.01
N GLY A 51 0.39 14.62 2.65
CA GLY A 51 -0.54 15.70 2.27
C GLY A 51 -1.98 15.52 2.76
N ALA A 52 -2.29 14.42 3.46
CA ALA A 52 -3.53 14.26 4.20
C ALA A 52 -3.27 14.37 5.71
N ASP A 53 -4.24 14.88 6.47
CA ASP A 53 -4.16 14.88 7.94
C ASP A 53 -4.16 13.43 8.46
N TYR A 54 -3.04 13.03 9.04
CA TYR A 54 -2.82 11.67 9.54
C TYR A 54 -3.23 11.49 11.00
N LEU A 55 -3.42 12.59 11.76
CA LEU A 55 -3.73 12.51 13.19
C LEU A 55 -5.09 11.82 13.47
N PRO A 56 -6.19 12.12 12.73
CA PRO A 56 -7.45 11.40 12.89
C PRO A 56 -7.32 9.91 12.59
N ALA A 57 -6.55 9.54 11.57
CA ALA A 57 -6.33 8.16 11.17
C ALA A 57 -5.58 7.38 12.27
N LEU A 58 -4.50 7.96 12.82
CA LEU A 58 -3.76 7.37 13.94
C LEU A 58 -4.63 7.19 15.18
N ARG A 59 -5.39 8.22 15.58
CA ARG A 59 -6.28 8.14 16.74
C ARG A 59 -7.29 7.00 16.62
N SER A 60 -7.94 6.88 15.45
CA SER A 60 -8.91 5.80 15.21
C SER A 60 -8.24 4.42 15.25
N PHE A 61 -7.05 4.30 14.65
CA PHE A 61 -6.29 3.05 14.63
C PHE A 61 -5.94 2.56 16.05
N PHE A 62 -5.36 3.42 16.89
CA PHE A 62 -4.99 3.04 18.25
C PHE A 62 -6.22 2.73 19.12
N LYS A 63 -7.30 3.51 19.01
CA LYS A 63 -8.56 3.23 19.73
C LYS A 63 -9.14 1.87 19.36
N GLN A 64 -9.09 1.47 18.09
CA GLN A 64 -9.55 0.15 17.67
C GLN A 64 -8.63 -0.97 18.15
N ARG A 65 -7.32 -0.73 18.17
CA ARG A 65 -6.32 -1.68 18.67
C ARG A 65 -6.49 -1.93 20.17
N GLU A 66 -6.64 -0.88 20.97
CA GLU A 66 -6.92 -0.99 22.41
C GLU A 66 -8.16 -1.83 22.67
N ARG A 67 -9.26 -1.59 21.94
CA ARG A 67 -10.50 -2.39 22.06
C ARG A 67 -10.27 -3.88 21.76
N ARG A 68 -9.48 -4.21 20.74
CA ARG A 68 -9.15 -5.61 20.42
C ARG A 68 -8.29 -6.27 21.50
N LEU A 69 -7.37 -5.51 22.12
CA LEU A 69 -6.55 -6.00 23.21
C LEU A 69 -7.34 -6.18 24.51
N ALA A 70 -8.33 -5.32 24.78
CA ALA A 70 -9.16 -5.41 25.98
C ALA A 70 -10.19 -6.57 25.97
N ILE A 71 -10.48 -7.13 24.78
CA ILE A 71 -11.40 -8.28 24.61
C ILE A 71 -10.64 -9.62 24.62
N ARG A 72 -9.31 -9.60 24.50
CA ARG A 72 -8.43 -10.78 24.62
C ARG A 72 -8.06 -11.01 26.08
#